data_AF-A0A524E616-F1
#
_entry.id   AF-A0A524E616-F1
#
_cell.length_a   1.000
_cell.length_b   1.000
_cell.length_c   1.000
_cell.angle_alpha   90.00
_cell.angle_beta   90.00
_cell.angle_gamma   90.00
#
_symmetry.space_group_name_H-M   'P 1'
#
loop_
_entity.id
_entity.type
_entity.pdbx_description
1 polymer ?
#
loop_
_entity_poly.entity_id
_entity_poly.type
_entity_poly.pdbx_seq_one_letter_code
_entity_poly.pdbx_strand_id
1 'polypeptide(L)'
;MSIRTNKRIKKIILAFFFLIIFFMSSLEMGLAAPKAYDVNLNKGTSTFVVNKYDEEDWEENVNEELEPDDFFGGDSDEVGAKSRITIRNVGDYREDMFDILVSVFNILDILDSAETLSVNDTLILMGLLDEKSIDLLFPDKYEAWESIAVRWDYESDQFDEEPDEDDLIIPIFKDPSDFKEILENYNEWALYTNATLLSLGLKPFPLLNGDEFIWQLLKEGRLIIASPFKTYLNEVIDELECRDVEVREEGLMIEKEGEEDYKIVVRFNQQGIVSELIVKDIKDRIIYEIVEDTSDVVFLIVAGIVIASLTAVIIVIIRRRIEKTKE
;
A
#
# COMPACT_ATOMS: atom_id res chain seq x y z
N MET A 1 7.42 -18.34 59.64
CA MET A 1 7.47 -19.43 58.65
C MET A 1 8.48 -19.03 57.59
N SER A 2 9.70 -19.57 57.65
CA SER A 2 10.81 -19.18 56.74
C SER A 2 10.70 -19.99 55.45
N ILE A 3 10.37 -19.33 54.34
CA ILE A 3 10.37 -19.94 53.01
C ILE A 3 11.84 -20.20 52.65
N ARG A 4 12.32 -21.42 52.88
CA ARG A 4 13.59 -21.92 52.33
C ARG A 4 13.46 -21.96 50.81
N THR A 5 13.71 -20.82 50.15
CA THR A 5 13.79 -20.74 48.69
C THR A 5 14.96 -21.60 48.25
N ASN A 6 14.67 -22.65 47.48
CA ASN A 6 15.63 -23.64 47.03
C ASN A 6 16.75 -22.95 46.24
N LYS A 7 18.03 -23.18 46.60
CA LYS A 7 19.20 -22.51 45.99
C LYS A 7 19.23 -22.64 44.46
N ARG A 8 18.58 -23.67 43.88
CA ARG A 8 18.42 -23.84 42.43
C ARG A 8 17.52 -22.77 41.78
N ILE A 9 16.45 -22.36 42.45
CA ILE A 9 15.51 -21.34 41.93
C ILE A 9 16.19 -19.97 41.85
N LYS A 10 17.01 -19.61 42.85
CA LYS A 10 17.78 -18.36 42.85
C LYS A 10 18.79 -18.30 41.68
N LYS A 11 19.40 -19.43 41.31
CA LYS A 11 20.33 -19.50 40.17
C LYS A 11 19.60 -19.35 38.83
N ILE A 12 18.39 -19.90 38.70
CA ILE A 12 17.58 -19.76 37.48
C ILE A 12 17.12 -18.32 37.30
N ILE A 13 16.64 -17.67 38.37
CA ILE A 13 16.22 -16.26 38.30
C ILE A 13 17.40 -15.35 37.94
N LEU A 14 18.57 -15.60 38.53
CA LEU A 14 19.77 -14.81 38.23
C LEU A 14 20.24 -15.02 36.79
N ALA A 15 20.23 -16.25 36.29
CA ALA A 15 20.56 -16.55 34.90
C ALA A 15 19.58 -15.89 33.92
N PHE A 16 18.28 -15.88 34.25
CA PHE A 16 17.26 -15.21 33.47
C PHE A 16 17.46 -13.68 33.46
N PHE A 17 17.85 -13.09 34.60
CA PHE A 17 18.15 -11.67 34.70
C PHE A 17 19.37 -11.26 33.84
N PHE A 18 20.43 -12.09 33.85
CA PHE A 18 21.59 -11.87 32.97
C PHE A 18 21.25 -12.09 31.48
N LEU A 19 20.36 -13.03 31.16
CA LEU A 19 19.88 -13.22 29.80
C LEU A 19 19.11 -11.99 29.30
N ILE A 20 18.25 -11.40 30.13
CA ILE A 20 17.52 -10.16 29.80
C ILE A 20 18.49 -8.99 29.59
N ILE A 21 19.48 -8.82 30.47
CA ILE A 21 20.50 -7.76 30.31
C ILE A 21 21.29 -7.97 29.02
N PHE A 22 21.66 -9.21 28.71
CA PHE A 22 22.39 -9.55 27.49
C PHE A 22 21.56 -9.24 26.22
N PHE A 23 20.27 -9.60 26.23
CA PHE A 23 19.32 -9.27 25.15
C PHE A 23 19.09 -7.75 25.01
N MET A 24 19.06 -7.01 26.11
CA MET A 24 18.91 -5.55 26.11
C MET A 24 20.21 -4.86 25.66
N SER A 25 21.38 -5.46 25.91
CA SER A 25 22.68 -4.92 25.46
C SER A 25 23.02 -5.26 24.01
N SER A 26 22.40 -6.29 23.41
CA SER A 26 22.54 -6.58 21.97
C SER A 26 21.65 -5.70 21.08
N LEU A 27 20.78 -4.88 21.69
CA LEU A 27 20.12 -3.76 21.03
C LEU A 27 21.03 -2.53 21.07
N GLU A 28 22.25 -2.65 20.52
CA GLU A 28 23.00 -1.48 20.12
C GLU A 28 22.28 -0.89 18.89
N MET A 29 21.33 0.01 19.12
CA MET A 29 20.90 0.95 18.08
C MET A 29 22.14 1.75 17.71
N GLY A 30 22.74 1.41 16.56
CA GLY A 30 23.69 2.31 15.92
C GLY A 30 23.01 3.66 15.76
N LEU A 31 23.55 4.67 16.44
CA LEU A 31 23.17 6.06 16.22
C LEU A 31 23.70 6.47 14.84
N ALA A 32 23.02 6.02 13.78
CA ALA A 32 23.03 6.71 12.52
C ALA A 32 22.38 8.08 12.75
N ALA A 33 22.88 9.11 12.07
CA ALA A 33 22.11 10.34 11.95
C ALA A 33 20.70 9.96 11.47
N PRO A 34 19.61 10.50 12.05
CA PRO A 34 18.28 10.14 11.61
C PRO A 34 18.19 10.43 10.10
N LYS A 35 17.88 9.42 9.30
CA LYS A 35 17.26 9.68 8.00
C LYS A 35 16.03 10.56 8.30
N ALA A 36 15.84 11.64 7.55
CA ALA A 36 14.73 12.57 7.81
C ALA A 36 13.38 11.85 7.77
N TYR A 37 13.29 10.82 6.93
CA TYR A 37 12.15 9.94 6.74
C TYR A 37 12.55 8.47 6.89
N ASP A 38 11.58 7.63 7.27
CA ASP A 38 11.74 6.18 7.34
C ASP A 38 10.47 5.46 6.91
N VAL A 39 10.63 4.24 6.40
CA VAL A 39 9.51 3.39 6.00
C VAL A 39 9.14 2.47 7.17
N ASN A 40 7.90 2.59 7.66
CA ASN A 40 7.38 1.73 8.75
C ASN A 40 6.65 0.48 8.21
N LEU A 41 6.89 0.14 6.94
CA LEU A 41 6.22 -0.94 6.25
C LEU A 41 6.79 -2.29 6.69
N ASN A 42 5.91 -3.18 7.15
CA ASN A 42 6.27 -4.52 7.60
C ASN A 42 5.66 -5.57 6.67
N LYS A 43 6.33 -6.73 6.58
CA LYS A 43 5.74 -7.89 5.92
C LYS A 43 4.44 -8.28 6.63
N GLY A 44 3.39 -8.47 5.86
CA GLY A 44 2.06 -8.66 6.42
C GLY A 44 1.01 -8.79 5.34
N THR A 45 -0.22 -9.04 5.77
CA THR A 45 -1.37 -9.08 4.88
C THR A 45 -2.42 -8.15 5.43
N SER A 46 -2.89 -7.25 4.58
CA SER A 46 -4.05 -6.40 4.83
C SER A 46 -5.17 -6.86 3.91
N THR A 47 -6.38 -6.82 4.43
CA THR A 47 -7.60 -7.10 3.65
C THR A 47 -8.43 -5.83 3.69
N PHE A 48 -8.98 -5.42 2.57
CA PHE A 48 -9.86 -4.26 2.49
C PHE A 48 -11.26 -4.74 2.12
N VAL A 49 -12.27 -4.01 2.54
CA VAL A 49 -13.67 -4.32 2.28
C VAL A 49 -14.40 -3.07 1.83
N VAL A 50 -15.23 -3.21 0.79
CA VAL A 50 -16.21 -2.20 0.41
C VAL A 50 -17.30 -2.18 1.48
N ASN A 51 -17.27 -1.19 2.35
CA ASN A 51 -18.21 -1.07 3.47
C ASN A 51 -19.48 -0.31 3.09
N LYS A 52 -19.39 0.59 2.09
CA LYS A 52 -20.53 1.32 1.55
C LYS A 52 -20.34 1.59 0.06
N TYR A 53 -21.43 1.46 -0.69
CA TYR A 53 -21.60 2.00 -2.03
C TYR A 53 -23.07 2.40 -2.21
N ASP A 54 -23.30 3.57 -2.80
CA ASP A 54 -24.61 4.13 -3.12
C ASP A 54 -24.58 4.53 -4.60
N GLU A 55 -25.05 3.65 -5.47
CA GLU A 55 -25.01 3.76 -6.94
C GLU A 55 -25.68 5.05 -7.43
N GLU A 56 -26.88 5.39 -6.91
CA GLU A 56 -27.62 6.59 -7.32
C GLU A 56 -26.88 7.88 -6.91
N ASP A 57 -26.39 7.97 -5.66
CA ASP A 57 -25.58 9.11 -5.23
C ASP A 57 -24.22 9.13 -5.99
N TRP A 58 -23.66 7.99 -6.43
CA TRP A 58 -22.43 7.94 -7.22
C TRP A 58 -22.61 8.49 -8.63
N GLU A 59 -23.63 8.04 -9.36
CA GLU A 59 -23.97 8.54 -10.69
C GLU A 59 -24.27 10.05 -10.65
N GLU A 60 -24.99 10.53 -9.62
CA GLU A 60 -25.34 11.95 -9.48
C GLU A 60 -24.14 12.86 -9.22
N ASN A 61 -23.08 12.35 -8.54
CA ASN A 61 -21.98 13.21 -8.06
C ASN A 61 -20.65 12.92 -8.74
N VAL A 62 -20.27 11.66 -8.94
CA VAL A 62 -18.94 11.26 -9.42
C VAL A 62 -18.93 11.15 -10.94
N ASN A 63 -19.67 10.18 -11.48
CA ASN A 63 -19.76 9.94 -12.92
C ASN A 63 -20.92 9.00 -13.25
N GLU A 64 -21.74 9.33 -14.26
CA GLU A 64 -22.83 8.44 -14.73
C GLU A 64 -22.32 7.25 -15.56
N GLU A 65 -21.13 7.36 -16.17
CA GLU A 65 -20.58 6.34 -17.08
C GLU A 65 -19.49 5.46 -16.45
N LEU A 66 -19.06 5.75 -15.22
CA LEU A 66 -18.00 5.01 -14.53
C LEU A 66 -18.45 4.57 -13.15
N GLU A 67 -18.14 3.35 -12.78
CA GLU A 67 -18.45 2.72 -11.48
C GLU A 67 -17.16 2.52 -10.65
N PRO A 68 -17.25 2.22 -9.34
CA PRO A 68 -16.05 2.01 -8.53
C PRO A 68 -15.07 0.95 -9.06
N ASP A 69 -15.55 -0.09 -9.75
CA ASP A 69 -14.75 -1.13 -10.40
C ASP A 69 -13.87 -0.59 -11.54
N ASP A 70 -14.28 0.44 -12.26
CA ASP A 70 -13.45 1.16 -13.23
C ASP A 70 -12.23 1.85 -12.58
N PHE A 71 -12.30 2.10 -11.27
CA PHE A 71 -11.22 2.71 -10.50
C PHE A 71 -10.41 1.69 -9.72
N PHE A 72 -11.04 0.75 -9.03
CA PHE A 72 -10.37 -0.13 -8.07
C PHE A 72 -10.33 -1.60 -8.51
N GLY A 73 -10.93 -1.95 -9.65
CA GLY A 73 -10.96 -3.29 -10.22
C GLY A 73 -11.89 -4.26 -9.49
N GLY A 74 -12.05 -5.45 -10.07
CA GLY A 74 -12.86 -6.54 -9.53
C GLY A 74 -14.31 -6.14 -9.23
N ASP A 75 -14.89 -6.73 -8.18
CA ASP A 75 -16.26 -6.48 -7.72
C ASP A 75 -16.32 -5.27 -6.74
N SER A 76 -15.53 -4.21 -6.96
CA SER A 76 -15.45 -3.10 -6.00
C SER A 76 -16.67 -2.18 -5.98
N ASP A 77 -17.58 -2.35 -6.94
CA ASP A 77 -18.95 -1.83 -6.94
C ASP A 77 -19.90 -2.63 -6.03
N GLU A 78 -19.48 -3.77 -5.46
CA GLU A 78 -20.33 -4.58 -4.56
C GLU A 78 -20.03 -4.37 -3.07
N VAL A 79 -21.04 -4.00 -2.29
CA VAL A 79 -20.91 -3.90 -0.82
C VAL A 79 -20.58 -5.27 -0.22
N GLY A 80 -19.45 -5.33 0.49
CA GLY A 80 -18.92 -6.53 1.11
C GLY A 80 -17.84 -7.23 0.31
N ALA A 81 -17.59 -6.82 -0.94
CA ALA A 81 -16.45 -7.28 -1.72
C ALA A 81 -15.14 -6.95 -1.02
N LYS A 82 -14.16 -7.84 -1.16
CA LYS A 82 -12.89 -7.77 -0.44
C LYS A 82 -11.71 -7.84 -1.39
N SER A 83 -10.72 -7.01 -1.15
CA SER A 83 -9.39 -7.13 -1.78
C SER A 83 -8.36 -7.52 -0.73
N ARG A 84 -7.21 -8.03 -1.19
CA ARG A 84 -6.12 -8.43 -0.30
C ARG A 84 -4.79 -7.98 -0.86
N ILE A 85 -3.96 -7.40 0.00
CA ILE A 85 -2.56 -7.13 -0.31
C ILE A 85 -1.64 -7.83 0.69
N THR A 86 -0.60 -8.49 0.19
CA THR A 86 0.42 -9.12 1.02
C THR A 86 1.79 -8.52 0.70
N ILE A 87 2.33 -7.74 1.63
CA ILE A 87 3.71 -7.22 1.53
C ILE A 87 4.70 -8.36 1.80
N ARG A 88 5.45 -8.76 0.77
CA ARG A 88 6.45 -9.83 0.83
C ARG A 88 7.83 -9.32 1.22
N ASN A 89 8.21 -8.13 0.75
CA ASN A 89 9.53 -7.57 0.98
C ASN A 89 9.53 -6.04 0.99
N VAL A 90 10.48 -5.45 1.72
CA VAL A 90 10.76 -4.02 1.71
C VAL A 90 12.27 -3.85 1.76
N GLY A 91 12.86 -3.06 0.88
CA GLY A 91 14.31 -2.86 0.80
C GLY A 91 14.70 -1.50 0.24
N ASP A 92 15.96 -1.10 0.45
CA ASP A 92 16.52 0.07 -0.23
C ASP A 92 16.75 -0.27 -1.70
N TYR A 93 16.25 0.57 -2.61
CA TYR A 93 16.44 0.41 -4.06
C TYR A 93 16.72 1.76 -4.73
N ARG A 94 17.03 1.72 -6.02
CA ARG A 94 17.17 2.89 -6.88
C ARG A 94 16.37 2.66 -8.14
N GLU A 95 15.30 3.42 -8.29
CA GLU A 95 14.38 3.30 -9.41
C GLU A 95 14.93 4.05 -10.61
N ASP A 96 14.89 3.40 -11.77
CA ASP A 96 15.11 4.02 -13.07
C ASP A 96 13.77 4.54 -13.63
N MET A 97 13.82 5.51 -14.55
CA MET A 97 12.59 6.12 -15.05
C MET A 97 11.67 5.10 -15.75
N PHE A 98 12.23 4.12 -16.47
CA PHE A 98 11.42 3.04 -17.05
C PHE A 98 10.65 2.26 -15.99
N ASP A 99 11.30 1.85 -14.90
CA ASP A 99 10.67 1.09 -13.81
C ASP A 99 9.55 1.91 -13.16
N ILE A 100 9.72 3.23 -13.02
CA ILE A 100 8.69 4.16 -12.53
C ILE A 100 7.53 4.27 -13.52
N LEU A 101 7.79 4.39 -14.82
CA LEU A 101 6.74 4.43 -15.84
C LEU A 101 5.89 3.15 -15.82
N VAL A 102 6.53 1.99 -15.70
CA VAL A 102 5.84 0.71 -15.66
C VAL A 102 5.09 0.54 -14.34
N SER A 103 5.74 0.79 -13.21
CA SER A 103 5.11 0.61 -11.90
C SER A 103 4.06 1.69 -11.65
N VAL A 104 4.41 2.97 -11.61
CA VAL A 104 3.50 4.04 -11.18
C VAL A 104 2.42 4.37 -12.20
N PHE A 105 2.75 4.36 -13.50
CA PHE A 105 1.88 4.86 -14.57
C PHE A 105 1.30 3.77 -15.47
N ASN A 106 1.65 2.52 -15.19
CA ASN A 106 1.21 1.33 -15.93
C ASN A 106 1.29 1.47 -17.47
N ILE A 107 2.39 2.02 -17.98
CA ILE A 107 2.52 2.35 -19.41
C ILE A 107 2.43 1.14 -20.35
N LEU A 108 2.52 -0.08 -19.82
CA LEU A 108 2.49 -1.32 -20.61
C LEU A 108 1.07 -1.78 -20.94
N ASP A 109 0.03 -1.29 -20.26
CA ASP A 109 -1.38 -1.60 -20.59
C ASP A 109 -1.74 -1.24 -22.04
N ILE A 110 -1.02 -0.29 -22.62
CA ILE A 110 -1.21 0.07 -24.03
C ILE A 110 -0.91 -1.10 -24.98
N LEU A 111 -0.12 -2.10 -24.55
CA LEU A 111 0.18 -3.30 -25.32
C LEU A 111 -1.05 -4.20 -25.47
N ASP A 112 -1.96 -4.21 -24.50
CA ASP A 112 -3.22 -4.98 -24.61
C ASP A 112 -4.13 -4.36 -25.67
N SER A 113 -4.14 -3.02 -25.76
CA SER A 113 -4.81 -2.29 -26.83
C SER A 113 -4.12 -2.46 -28.21
N ALA A 114 -2.87 -2.93 -28.22
CA ALA A 114 -2.04 -3.05 -29.42
C ALA A 114 -2.25 -4.36 -30.20
N GLU A 115 -3.08 -5.30 -29.72
CA GLU A 115 -3.32 -6.59 -30.39
C GLU A 115 -3.84 -6.46 -31.83
N THR A 116 -4.46 -5.32 -32.15
CA THR A 116 -5.01 -5.03 -33.48
C THR A 116 -4.03 -4.37 -34.44
N LEU A 117 -2.82 -4.03 -33.98
CA LEU A 117 -1.82 -3.32 -34.77
C LEU A 117 -1.14 -4.21 -35.80
N SER A 118 -0.62 -3.58 -36.86
CA SER A 118 0.27 -4.28 -37.78
C SER A 118 1.61 -4.62 -37.10
N VAL A 119 2.35 -5.58 -37.67
CA VAL A 119 3.70 -5.92 -37.18
C VAL A 119 4.63 -4.70 -37.15
N ASN A 120 4.53 -3.82 -38.16
CA ASN A 120 5.36 -2.61 -38.21
C ASN A 120 4.99 -1.63 -37.09
N ASP A 121 3.70 -1.44 -36.86
CA ASP A 121 3.19 -0.54 -35.82
C ASP A 121 3.54 -1.06 -34.42
N THR A 122 3.47 -2.39 -34.24
CA THR A 122 3.92 -3.06 -33.01
C THR A 122 5.41 -2.82 -32.76
N LEU A 123 6.26 -2.92 -33.78
CA LEU A 123 7.70 -2.64 -33.65
C LEU A 123 7.99 -1.18 -33.31
N ILE A 124 7.20 -0.25 -33.84
CA ILE A 124 7.29 1.18 -33.48
C ILE A 124 6.94 1.35 -32.00
N LEU A 125 5.83 0.75 -31.55
CA LEU A 125 5.39 0.81 -30.16
C LEU A 125 6.42 0.21 -29.20
N MET A 126 6.97 -0.96 -29.51
CA MET A 126 8.04 -1.58 -28.73
C MET A 126 9.31 -0.71 -28.66
N GLY A 127 9.63 0.02 -29.73
CA GLY A 127 10.76 0.95 -29.73
C GLY A 127 10.54 2.19 -28.85
N LEU A 128 9.29 2.62 -28.69
CA LEU A 128 8.93 3.73 -27.80
C LEU A 128 8.92 3.32 -26.33
N LEU A 129 8.58 2.06 -26.05
CA LEU A 129 8.53 1.46 -24.71
C LEU A 129 9.82 0.70 -24.37
N ASP A 130 10.91 0.95 -25.08
CA ASP A 130 12.21 0.32 -24.82
C ASP A 130 12.87 0.97 -23.61
N GLU A 131 13.08 0.18 -22.54
CA GLU A 131 13.74 0.54 -21.28
C GLU A 131 15.00 1.38 -21.52
N LYS A 132 15.93 0.87 -22.34
CA LYS A 132 17.22 1.55 -22.59
C LYS A 132 17.06 2.90 -23.24
N SER A 133 16.05 3.06 -24.08
CA SER A 133 15.79 4.31 -24.79
C SER A 133 15.19 5.34 -23.84
N ILE A 134 14.28 4.91 -22.96
CA ILE A 134 13.68 5.75 -21.91
C ILE A 134 14.76 6.19 -20.91
N ASP A 135 15.54 5.27 -20.35
CA ASP A 135 16.57 5.60 -19.36
C ASP A 135 17.75 6.38 -19.95
N LEU A 136 17.93 6.36 -21.28
CA LEU A 136 18.90 7.23 -21.94
C LEU A 136 18.40 8.68 -22.03
N LEU A 137 17.10 8.88 -22.18
CA LEU A 137 16.47 10.20 -22.20
C LEU A 137 16.33 10.78 -20.79
N PHE A 138 16.04 9.92 -19.80
CA PHE A 138 15.86 10.25 -18.40
C PHE A 138 16.84 9.44 -17.53
N PRO A 139 18.12 9.86 -17.45
CA PRO A 139 19.20 9.06 -16.85
C PRO A 139 19.27 9.13 -15.33
N ASP A 140 18.46 9.98 -14.71
CA ASP A 140 18.46 10.16 -13.27
C ASP A 140 17.84 8.94 -12.57
N LYS A 141 18.37 8.66 -11.38
CA LYS A 141 17.95 7.51 -10.56
C LYS A 141 17.41 8.02 -9.24
N TYR A 142 16.26 7.49 -8.83
CA TYR A 142 15.55 7.96 -7.65
C TYR A 142 15.80 7.02 -6.48
N GLU A 143 16.19 7.57 -5.33
CA GLU A 143 16.42 6.72 -4.15
C GLU A 143 15.08 6.39 -3.50
N ALA A 144 14.70 5.11 -3.53
CA ALA A 144 13.43 4.65 -2.97
C ALA A 144 13.65 3.56 -1.92
N TRP A 145 12.61 3.32 -1.13
CA TRP A 145 12.34 2.00 -0.59
C TRP A 145 11.40 1.28 -1.55
N GLU A 146 11.79 0.10 -2.00
CA GLU A 146 10.97 -0.73 -2.87
C GLU A 146 10.22 -1.73 -1.99
N SER A 147 8.89 -1.75 -2.14
CA SER A 147 8.04 -2.78 -1.57
C SER A 147 7.59 -3.76 -2.66
N ILE A 148 7.81 -5.05 -2.44
CA ILE A 148 7.27 -6.11 -3.30
C ILE A 148 6.04 -6.70 -2.60
N ALA A 149 4.91 -6.64 -3.28
CA ALA A 149 3.62 -7.06 -2.79
C ALA A 149 2.95 -8.05 -3.74
N VAL A 150 1.93 -8.72 -3.21
CA VAL A 150 0.97 -9.52 -3.97
C VAL A 150 -0.38 -8.88 -3.80
N ARG A 151 -1.18 -8.77 -4.85
CA ARG A 151 -2.53 -8.24 -4.78
C ARG A 151 -3.55 -9.24 -5.34
N TRP A 152 -4.65 -9.35 -4.61
CA TRP A 152 -5.94 -9.82 -5.12
C TRP A 152 -6.83 -8.60 -5.23
N ASP A 153 -7.48 -8.46 -6.36
CA ASP A 153 -8.48 -7.42 -6.61
C ASP A 153 -9.74 -7.69 -5.77
N TYR A 154 -10.75 -6.83 -5.89
CA TYR A 154 -11.96 -6.99 -5.10
C TYR A 154 -12.77 -8.18 -5.59
N GLU A 155 -13.15 -9.06 -4.67
CA GLU A 155 -14.03 -10.19 -4.95
C GLU A 155 -15.18 -10.23 -3.93
N SER A 156 -16.40 -10.42 -4.42
CA SER A 156 -17.62 -10.64 -3.62
C SER A 156 -17.65 -12.03 -2.97
N ASP A 157 -16.97 -12.99 -3.59
CA ASP A 157 -16.87 -14.39 -3.18
C ASP A 157 -15.58 -14.69 -2.38
N GLN A 158 -15.07 -15.92 -2.43
CA GLN A 158 -13.80 -16.29 -1.81
C GLN A 158 -12.67 -16.03 -2.79
N PHE A 159 -11.64 -15.31 -2.31
CA PHE A 159 -10.37 -15.12 -3.02
C PHE A 159 -9.92 -16.34 -3.80
N ASP A 160 -9.57 -16.12 -5.06
CA ASP A 160 -8.92 -17.12 -5.90
C ASP A 160 -7.58 -17.58 -5.30
N GLU A 161 -7.17 -18.80 -5.66
CA GLU A 161 -5.91 -19.37 -5.15
C GLU A 161 -4.69 -18.61 -5.66
N GLU A 162 -4.76 -18.11 -6.89
CA GLU A 162 -3.73 -17.32 -7.54
C GLU A 162 -4.07 -15.83 -7.40
N PRO A 163 -3.09 -14.96 -7.14
CA PRO A 163 -3.31 -13.52 -7.11
C PRO A 163 -3.41 -12.93 -8.51
N ASP A 164 -4.13 -11.82 -8.64
CA ASP A 164 -4.17 -11.01 -9.87
C ASP A 164 -2.80 -10.39 -10.17
N GLU A 165 -2.08 -9.95 -9.14
CA GLU A 165 -0.72 -9.44 -9.25
C GLU A 165 0.24 -10.17 -8.30
N ASP A 166 1.16 -10.97 -8.84
CA ASP A 166 2.17 -11.73 -8.10
C ASP A 166 3.31 -10.85 -7.54
N ASP A 167 3.73 -9.88 -8.34
CA ASP A 167 4.91 -9.05 -8.09
C ASP A 167 4.60 -7.56 -8.27
N LEU A 168 3.68 -7.04 -7.46
CA LEU A 168 3.37 -5.62 -7.40
C LEU A 168 4.53 -4.86 -6.75
N ILE A 169 5.26 -4.10 -7.56
CA ILE A 169 6.34 -3.21 -7.12
C ILE A 169 5.75 -1.85 -6.73
N ILE A 170 5.94 -1.44 -5.48
CA ILE A 170 5.47 -0.16 -4.94
C ILE A 170 6.69 0.65 -4.49
N PRO A 171 7.14 1.63 -5.29
CA PRO A 171 8.24 2.51 -4.91
C PRO A 171 7.77 3.54 -3.86
N ILE A 172 8.61 3.77 -2.86
CA ILE A 172 8.41 4.77 -1.81
C ILE A 172 9.62 5.69 -1.83
N PHE A 173 9.52 6.82 -2.51
CA PHE A 173 10.65 7.71 -2.73
C PHE A 173 11.14 8.33 -1.41
N LYS A 174 12.46 8.43 -1.23
CA LYS A 174 13.03 8.92 0.03
C LYS A 174 13.00 10.44 0.13
N ASP A 175 13.09 11.11 -1.01
CA ASP A 175 13.05 12.57 -1.11
C ASP A 175 11.71 13.00 -1.72
N PRO A 176 10.88 13.78 -1.00
CA PRO A 176 9.63 14.32 -1.56
C PRO A 176 9.80 15.10 -2.86
N SER A 177 10.96 15.72 -3.10
CA SER A 177 11.22 16.46 -4.33
C SER A 177 11.34 15.56 -5.58
N ASP A 178 11.63 14.26 -5.39
CA ASP A 178 11.67 13.29 -6.48
C ASP A 178 10.30 13.18 -7.19
N PHE A 179 9.18 13.35 -6.47
CA PHE A 179 7.83 13.28 -7.06
C PHE A 179 7.63 14.34 -8.15
N LYS A 180 8.16 15.55 -7.94
CA LYS A 180 8.05 16.62 -8.93
C LYS A 180 8.82 16.27 -10.20
N GLU A 181 10.05 15.81 -10.05
CA GLU A 181 10.91 15.45 -11.18
C GLU A 181 10.31 14.27 -11.97
N ILE A 182 9.79 13.25 -11.27
CA ILE A 182 9.10 12.12 -11.88
C ILE A 182 7.88 12.57 -12.69
N LEU A 183 7.06 13.46 -12.13
CA LEU A 183 5.88 13.99 -12.82
C LEU A 183 6.26 14.80 -14.07
N GLU A 184 7.29 15.64 -13.96
CA GLU A 184 7.81 16.43 -15.08
C GLU A 184 8.35 15.52 -16.19
N ASN A 185 9.15 14.50 -15.84
CA ASN A 185 9.71 13.53 -16.77
C ASN A 185 8.61 12.67 -17.43
N TYR A 186 7.61 12.23 -16.66
CA TYR A 186 6.44 11.53 -17.20
C TYR A 186 5.73 12.38 -18.25
N ASN A 187 5.43 13.65 -17.93
CA ASN A 187 4.72 14.54 -18.85
C ASN A 187 5.54 14.84 -20.11
N GLU A 188 6.86 15.01 -19.99
CA GLU A 188 7.75 15.16 -21.14
C GLU A 188 7.75 13.91 -22.03
N TRP A 189 7.87 12.73 -21.43
CA TRP A 189 7.79 11.45 -22.12
C TRP A 189 6.44 11.22 -22.81
N ALA A 190 5.34 11.53 -22.12
CA ALA A 190 3.98 11.41 -22.65
C ALA A 190 3.80 12.34 -23.85
N LEU A 191 4.24 13.60 -23.77
CA LEU A 191 4.21 14.54 -24.90
C LEU A 191 4.99 14.02 -26.12
N TYR A 192 6.19 13.49 -25.88
CA TYR A 192 7.04 12.91 -26.93
C TYR A 192 6.37 11.71 -27.61
N THR A 193 5.70 10.86 -26.84
CA THR A 193 5.16 9.57 -27.29
C THR A 193 3.76 9.71 -27.92
N ASN A 194 2.94 10.63 -27.42
CA ASN A 194 1.52 10.78 -27.78
C ASN A 194 1.28 11.05 -29.27
N ALA A 195 2.15 11.81 -29.93
CA ALA A 195 2.04 12.05 -31.37
C ALA A 195 2.10 10.74 -32.17
N THR A 196 2.96 9.81 -31.74
CA THR A 196 3.09 8.50 -32.38
C THR A 196 1.90 7.62 -32.03
N LEU A 197 1.46 7.56 -30.77
CA LEU A 197 0.29 6.77 -30.37
C LEU A 197 -0.97 7.14 -31.17
N LEU A 198 -1.24 8.44 -31.31
CA LEU A 198 -2.35 8.94 -32.11
C LEU A 198 -2.23 8.54 -33.59
N SER A 199 -1.00 8.52 -34.13
CA SER A 199 -0.76 8.07 -35.50
C SER A 199 -1.02 6.57 -35.70
N LEU A 200 -0.87 5.78 -34.63
CA LEU A 200 -1.17 4.36 -34.59
C LEU A 200 -2.65 4.07 -34.26
N GLY A 201 -3.45 5.10 -34.00
CA GLY A 201 -4.86 4.96 -33.61
C GLY A 201 -5.06 4.53 -32.15
N LEU A 202 -4.03 4.66 -31.31
CA LEU A 202 -4.08 4.35 -29.88
C LEU A 202 -4.46 5.57 -29.06
N LYS A 203 -5.01 5.34 -27.86
CA LYS A 203 -5.31 6.40 -26.90
C LYS A 203 -3.98 7.03 -26.40
N PRO A 204 -3.84 8.36 -26.39
CA PRO A 204 -2.66 9.00 -25.85
C PRO A 204 -2.61 8.87 -24.32
N PHE A 205 -1.42 8.91 -23.74
CA PHE A 205 -1.23 9.04 -22.31
C PHE A 205 -1.69 10.43 -21.84
N PRO A 206 -2.43 10.53 -20.72
CA PRO A 206 -2.83 11.82 -20.18
C PRO A 206 -1.61 12.61 -19.73
N LEU A 207 -1.72 13.94 -19.75
CA LEU A 207 -0.79 14.78 -19.00
C LEU A 207 -1.38 15.00 -17.62
N LEU A 208 -0.53 14.96 -16.60
CA LEU A 208 -0.95 15.01 -15.21
C LEU A 208 -0.42 16.26 -14.53
N ASN A 209 -1.24 16.89 -13.70
CA ASN A 209 -0.80 17.84 -12.69
C ASN A 209 -0.55 17.13 -11.34
N GLY A 210 -0.14 17.88 -10.31
CA GLY A 210 0.15 17.31 -8.98
C GLY A 210 -1.04 16.59 -8.35
N ASP A 211 -2.24 17.20 -8.42
CA ASP A 211 -3.48 16.62 -7.88
C ASP A 211 -3.85 15.31 -8.60
N GLU A 212 -3.72 15.28 -9.93
CA GLU A 212 -3.96 14.10 -10.77
C GLU A 212 -2.92 13.00 -10.52
N PHE A 213 -1.67 13.36 -10.25
CA PHE A 213 -0.62 12.40 -9.95
C PHE A 213 -0.83 11.70 -8.59
N ILE A 214 -1.19 12.45 -7.55
CA ILE A 214 -1.58 11.87 -6.26
C ILE A 214 -2.79 10.95 -6.42
N TRP A 215 -3.78 11.37 -7.22
CA TRP A 215 -4.95 10.54 -7.52
C TRP A 215 -4.57 9.24 -8.23
N GLN A 216 -3.68 9.28 -9.21
CA GLN A 216 -3.18 8.09 -9.90
C GLN A 216 -2.52 7.12 -8.92
N LEU A 217 -1.63 7.61 -8.05
CA LEU A 217 -0.99 6.78 -7.03
C LEU A 217 -1.99 6.11 -6.08
N LEU A 218 -3.08 6.81 -5.73
CA LEU A 218 -4.15 6.26 -4.89
C LEU A 218 -4.96 5.19 -5.61
N LYS A 219 -5.40 5.48 -6.84
CA LYS A 219 -6.20 4.58 -7.68
C LYS A 219 -5.47 3.25 -7.89
N GLU A 220 -4.19 3.31 -8.24
CA GLU A 220 -3.37 2.12 -8.50
C GLU A 220 -2.94 1.39 -7.22
N GLY A 221 -3.31 1.88 -6.03
CA GLY A 221 -2.89 1.31 -4.75
C GLY A 221 -1.39 1.43 -4.48
N ARG A 222 -0.72 2.41 -5.09
CA ARG A 222 0.74 2.62 -5.05
C ARG A 222 1.18 3.74 -4.11
N LEU A 223 0.23 4.45 -3.48
CA LEU A 223 0.55 5.46 -2.48
C LEU A 223 0.82 4.84 -1.10
N ILE A 224 2.09 4.67 -0.76
CA ILE A 224 2.55 4.37 0.62
C ILE A 224 3.36 5.54 1.13
N ILE A 225 3.08 5.99 2.35
CA ILE A 225 3.64 7.22 2.92
C ILE A 225 4.74 6.92 3.94
N ALA A 226 5.89 7.58 3.81
CA ALA A 226 6.98 7.48 4.77
C ALA A 226 6.71 8.28 6.06
N SER A 227 7.22 7.80 7.19
CA SER A 227 7.10 8.45 8.49
C SER A 227 8.17 9.53 8.66
N PRO A 228 7.87 10.69 9.30
CA PRO A 228 6.56 11.09 9.85
C PRO A 228 5.56 11.52 8.77
N PHE A 229 4.39 10.85 8.72
CA PHE A 229 3.45 10.96 7.59
C PHE A 229 3.04 12.39 7.25
N LYS A 230 2.63 13.16 8.27
CA LYS A 230 2.17 14.54 8.05
C LYS A 230 3.27 15.41 7.44
N THR A 231 4.50 15.31 7.93
CA THR A 231 5.61 16.13 7.40
C THR A 231 5.92 15.72 5.96
N TYR A 232 6.07 14.42 5.72
CA TYR A 232 6.38 13.89 4.40
C TYR A 232 5.30 14.24 3.37
N LEU A 233 4.01 14.04 3.71
CA LEU A 233 2.89 14.38 2.84
C LEU A 233 2.81 15.87 2.51
N ASN A 234 3.05 16.75 3.50
CA ASN A 234 3.03 18.20 3.22
C ASN A 234 4.15 18.56 2.24
N GLU A 235 5.35 18.01 2.41
CA GLU A 235 6.45 18.26 1.47
C GLU A 235 6.14 17.71 0.07
N VAL A 236 5.57 16.50 -0.05
CA VAL A 236 5.17 15.95 -1.35
C VAL A 236 4.13 16.85 -2.05
N ILE A 237 3.10 17.29 -1.32
CA ILE A 237 2.03 18.14 -1.85
C ILE A 237 2.54 19.53 -2.23
N ASP A 238 3.43 20.11 -1.41
CA ASP A 238 4.05 21.40 -1.68
C ASP A 238 4.95 21.33 -2.93
N GLU A 239 5.77 20.27 -3.08
CA GLU A 239 6.65 20.08 -4.23
C GLU A 239 5.87 19.84 -5.54
N LEU A 240 4.78 19.08 -5.46
CA LEU A 240 3.86 18.82 -6.58
C LEU A 240 2.95 20.01 -6.90
N GLU A 241 2.97 21.06 -6.07
CA GLU A 241 2.14 22.26 -6.21
C GLU A 241 0.63 21.92 -6.30
N CYS A 242 0.18 20.90 -5.55
CA CYS A 242 -1.22 20.46 -5.54
C CYS A 242 -2.13 21.58 -5.02
N ARG A 243 -3.31 21.72 -5.61
CA ARG A 243 -4.27 22.80 -5.27
C ARG A 243 -5.48 22.30 -4.51
N ASP A 244 -5.90 21.08 -4.81
CA ASP A 244 -7.15 20.49 -4.36
C ASP A 244 -6.89 19.34 -3.39
N VAL A 245 -5.64 19.20 -2.91
CA VAL A 245 -5.23 18.22 -1.90
C VAL A 245 -4.82 18.93 -0.60
N GLU A 246 -5.45 18.53 0.52
CA GLU A 246 -5.14 19.00 1.87
C GLU A 246 -4.60 17.85 2.74
N VAL A 247 -3.47 18.08 3.42
CA VAL A 247 -2.98 17.16 4.47
C VAL A 247 -3.68 17.38 5.79
N ARG A 248 -4.29 16.32 6.32
CA ARG A 248 -4.94 16.29 7.64
C ARG A 248 -4.10 15.47 8.63
N GLU A 249 -4.51 15.44 9.91
CA GLU A 249 -3.72 14.73 10.94
C GLU A 249 -3.52 13.24 10.64
N GLU A 250 -4.49 12.60 9.99
CA GLU A 250 -4.52 11.14 9.78
C GLU A 250 -4.48 10.74 8.28
N GLY A 251 -4.28 11.69 7.36
CA GLY A 251 -4.17 11.41 5.93
C GLY A 251 -4.45 12.60 5.03
N LEU A 252 -5.15 12.35 3.92
CA LEU A 252 -5.41 13.32 2.86
C LEU A 252 -6.90 13.59 2.69
N MET A 253 -7.22 14.79 2.22
CA MET A 253 -8.51 15.08 1.61
C MET A 253 -8.26 15.69 0.24
N ILE A 254 -8.94 15.16 -0.76
CA ILE A 254 -8.83 15.56 -2.16
C ILE A 254 -10.20 16.07 -2.60
N GLU A 255 -10.27 17.28 -3.14
CA GLU A 255 -11.46 17.81 -3.81
C GLU A 255 -11.38 17.44 -5.30
N LYS A 256 -12.51 17.00 -5.87
CA LYS A 256 -12.61 16.55 -7.26
C LYS A 256 -13.85 17.14 -7.90
N GLU A 257 -13.73 17.44 -9.19
CA GLU A 257 -14.87 17.79 -10.04
C GLU A 257 -15.39 16.52 -10.72
N GLY A 258 -16.67 16.21 -10.53
CA GLY A 258 -17.41 15.13 -11.22
C GLY A 258 -18.62 15.70 -11.95
N GLU A 259 -19.75 14.98 -11.90
CA GLU A 259 -21.06 15.56 -12.25
C GLU A 259 -21.44 16.69 -11.28
N GLU A 260 -21.14 16.49 -10.00
CA GLU A 260 -21.04 17.53 -8.98
C GLU A 260 -19.65 17.49 -8.32
N ASP A 261 -19.27 18.54 -7.60
CA ASP A 261 -18.03 18.51 -6.82
C ASP A 261 -18.13 17.44 -5.72
N TYR A 262 -17.07 16.70 -5.48
CA TYR A 262 -17.03 15.66 -4.45
C TYR A 262 -15.67 15.62 -3.76
N LYS A 263 -15.60 14.90 -2.64
CA LYS A 263 -14.39 14.81 -1.81
C LYS A 263 -13.99 13.37 -1.60
N ILE A 264 -12.69 13.13 -1.64
CA ILE A 264 -12.08 11.86 -1.31
C ILE A 264 -11.27 12.06 -0.03
N VAL A 265 -11.62 11.34 1.03
CA VAL A 265 -10.88 11.35 2.29
C VAL A 265 -10.12 10.04 2.40
N VAL A 266 -8.81 10.14 2.51
CA VAL A 266 -7.91 8.99 2.63
C VAL A 266 -7.28 9.01 4.01
N ARG A 267 -7.29 7.87 4.71
CA ARG A 267 -6.51 7.68 5.95
C ARG A 267 -5.44 6.62 5.75
N PHE A 268 -4.32 6.79 6.45
CA PHE A 268 -3.23 5.81 6.44
C PHE A 268 -3.10 5.13 7.81
N ASN A 269 -2.79 3.84 7.81
CA ASN A 269 -2.45 3.13 9.04
C ASN A 269 -1.01 3.47 9.50
N GLN A 270 -0.59 2.87 10.61
CA GLN A 270 0.74 3.11 11.20
C GLN A 270 1.92 2.68 10.32
N GLN A 271 1.67 1.91 9.26
CA GLN A 271 2.68 1.50 8.28
C GLN A 271 2.74 2.41 7.06
N GLY A 272 1.84 3.39 6.97
CA GLY A 272 1.74 4.31 5.82
C GLY A 272 0.93 3.76 4.66
N ILE A 273 0.27 2.61 4.82
CA ILE A 273 -0.64 2.01 3.83
C ILE A 273 -2.01 2.68 3.97
N VAL A 274 -2.70 2.96 2.86
CA VAL A 274 -4.09 3.42 2.87
C VAL A 274 -4.95 2.42 3.63
N SER A 275 -5.56 2.86 4.73
CA SER A 275 -6.42 2.04 5.57
C SER A 275 -7.90 2.33 5.36
N GLU A 276 -8.22 3.49 4.79
CA GLU A 276 -9.59 3.89 4.52
C GLU A 276 -9.61 4.91 3.38
N LEU A 277 -10.57 4.74 2.47
CA LEU A 277 -10.87 5.65 1.39
C LEU A 277 -12.37 5.92 1.40
N ILE A 278 -12.75 7.18 1.57
CA ILE A 278 -14.15 7.60 1.68
C ILE A 278 -14.43 8.63 0.59
N VAL A 279 -15.40 8.36 -0.27
CA VAL A 279 -15.93 9.33 -1.23
C VAL A 279 -17.17 9.98 -0.66
N LYS A 280 -17.26 11.31 -0.72
CA LYS A 280 -18.34 12.11 -0.16
C LYS A 280 -18.84 13.14 -1.14
N ASP A 281 -20.14 13.41 -1.11
CA ASP A 281 -20.73 14.55 -1.83
C ASP A 281 -20.37 15.91 -1.18
N ILE A 282 -20.80 17.01 -1.82
CA ILE A 282 -20.68 18.37 -1.27
C ILE A 282 -21.35 18.58 0.10
N LYS A 283 -22.29 17.72 0.51
CA LYS A 283 -22.99 17.76 1.80
C LYS A 283 -22.32 16.88 2.86
N ASP A 284 -21.13 16.36 2.56
CA ASP A 284 -20.35 15.41 3.36
C ASP A 284 -21.09 14.08 3.64
N ARG A 285 -22.08 13.71 2.81
CA ARG A 285 -22.68 12.36 2.82
C ARG A 285 -21.69 11.39 2.18
N ILE A 286 -21.45 10.26 2.84
CA ILE A 286 -20.60 9.19 2.28
C ILE A 286 -21.36 8.52 1.14
N ILE A 287 -20.75 8.44 -0.03
CA ILE A 287 -21.28 7.76 -1.21
C ILE A 287 -20.64 6.37 -1.30
N TYR A 288 -19.32 6.32 -1.14
CA TYR A 288 -18.53 5.10 -1.25
C TYR A 288 -17.48 5.03 -0.14
N GLU A 289 -17.20 3.84 0.36
CA GLU A 289 -16.27 3.63 1.47
C GLU A 289 -15.56 2.27 1.38
N ILE A 290 -14.23 2.31 1.30
CA ILE A 290 -13.34 1.17 1.49
C ILE A 290 -12.68 1.31 2.86
N VAL A 291 -12.64 0.22 3.64
CA VAL A 291 -11.93 0.16 4.92
C VAL A 291 -11.04 -1.08 5.03
N GLU A 292 -9.93 -0.96 5.74
CA GLU A 292 -9.10 -2.10 6.14
C GLU A 292 -9.90 -2.98 7.12
N ASP A 293 -10.18 -4.23 6.71
CA ASP A 293 -10.80 -5.26 7.53
C ASP A 293 -9.79 -5.74 8.58
N THR A 294 -9.80 -5.06 9.72
CA THR A 294 -9.00 -5.40 10.90
C THR A 294 -9.53 -6.61 11.67
N SER A 295 -10.39 -7.45 11.09
CA SER A 295 -10.99 -8.62 11.75
C SER A 295 -9.95 -9.44 12.56
N ASP A 296 -9.89 -9.13 13.86
CA ASP A 296 -9.08 -9.78 14.89
C ASP A 296 -9.46 -11.25 15.10
N VAL A 297 -10.46 -11.75 14.37
CA VAL A 297 -11.03 -13.09 14.53
C VAL A 297 -9.95 -14.17 14.42
N VAL A 298 -9.03 -14.05 13.46
CA VAL A 298 -7.93 -15.03 13.31
C VAL A 298 -6.98 -14.96 14.50
N PHE A 299 -6.59 -13.76 14.95
CA PHE A 299 -5.76 -13.56 16.13
C PHE A 299 -6.44 -14.12 17.40
N LEU A 300 -7.73 -13.85 17.57
CA LEU A 300 -8.53 -14.34 18.70
C LEU A 300 -8.69 -15.87 18.67
N ILE A 301 -8.84 -16.48 17.49
CA ILE A 301 -8.87 -17.94 17.33
C ILE A 301 -7.51 -18.53 17.73
N VAL A 302 -6.40 -17.99 17.20
CA VAL A 302 -5.05 -18.47 17.53
C VAL A 302 -4.74 -18.28 19.02
N ALA A 303 -5.03 -17.11 19.58
CA ALA A 303 -4.89 -16.84 21.01
C ALA A 303 -5.74 -17.81 21.86
N GLY A 304 -6.98 -18.09 21.43
CA GLY A 304 -7.86 -19.08 22.06
C GLY A 304 -7.25 -20.48 22.08
N ILE A 305 -6.68 -20.95 20.97
CA ILE A 305 -6.00 -22.25 20.86
C ILE A 305 -4.79 -22.32 21.81
N VAL A 306 -3.99 -21.25 21.88
CA VAL A 306 -2.82 -21.18 22.76
C VAL A 306 -3.23 -21.22 24.24
N ILE A 307 -4.25 -20.45 24.64
CA ILE A 307 -4.77 -20.41 26.02
C ILE A 307 -5.35 -21.78 26.42
N ALA A 308 -6.13 -22.42 25.54
CA ALA A 308 -6.68 -23.75 25.80
C ALA A 308 -5.56 -24.79 26.00
N SER A 309 -4.52 -24.74 25.17
CA SER A 309 -3.36 -25.63 25.25
C SER A 309 -2.58 -25.46 26.56
N LEU A 310 -2.30 -24.22 26.96
CA LEU A 310 -1.63 -23.92 28.24
C LEU A 310 -2.46 -24.40 29.44
N THR A 311 -3.78 -24.19 29.39
CA THR A 311 -4.69 -24.62 30.46
C THR A 311 -4.68 -26.14 30.61
N ALA A 312 -4.72 -26.89 29.50
CA ALA A 312 -4.63 -28.35 29.52
C ALA A 312 -3.31 -28.85 30.12
N VAL A 313 -2.18 -28.22 29.77
CA VAL A 313 -0.87 -28.56 30.33
C VAL A 313 -0.83 -28.30 31.84
N ILE A 314 -1.34 -27.16 32.30
CA ILE A 314 -1.42 -26.83 33.74
C ILE A 314 -2.27 -27.85 34.50
N ILE A 315 -3.43 -28.23 33.96
CA ILE A 315 -4.31 -29.25 34.56
C ILE A 315 -3.58 -30.58 34.69
N VAL A 316 -2.87 -31.02 33.65
CA VAL A 316 -2.08 -32.28 33.68
C VAL A 316 -0.97 -32.21 34.74
N ILE A 317 -0.26 -31.08 34.86
CA ILE A 317 0.80 -30.89 35.86
C ILE A 317 0.24 -30.93 37.29
N ILE A 318 -0.88 -30.25 37.54
CA ILE A 318 -1.55 -30.25 38.84
C ILE A 318 -2.01 -31.67 39.20
N ARG A 319 -2.64 -32.37 38.25
CA ARG A 319 -3.14 -33.74 38.46
C ARG A 319 -1.99 -34.71 38.81
N ARG A 320 -0.88 -34.65 38.07
CA ARG A 320 0.34 -35.44 38.36
C ARG A 320 0.96 -35.10 39.73
N ARG A 321 0.91 -33.84 40.16
CA ARG A 321 1.37 -33.45 41.51
C ARG A 321 0.50 -34.04 42.60
N ILE A 322 -0.82 -33.98 42.45
CA ILE A 322 -1.76 -34.54 43.43
C ILE A 322 -1.56 -36.05 43.57
N GLU A 323 -1.40 -36.76 42.45
CA GLU A 323 -1.14 -38.21 42.45
C GLU A 323 0.16 -38.55 43.20
N LYS A 324 1.26 -37.82 42.95
CA LYS A 324 2.53 -38.00 43.68
C LYS A 324 2.50 -37.63 45.15
N THR A 325 1.49 -36.90 45.60
CA THR A 325 1.34 -36.55 47.04
C THR A 325 0.47 -37.56 47.77
N LYS A 326 -0.17 -38.50 47.05
CA LYS A 326 -0.97 -39.59 47.60
C LYS A 326 -0.19 -40.91 47.75
N GLU A 327 0.98 -41.02 47.13
CA GLU A 327 1.98 -42.08 47.37
C GLU A 327 2.89 -41.71 48.55
#